data_AF-A0A8C7ZQC7-F1
#
_entry.id   AF-A0A8C7ZQC7-F1
#
_cell.length_a   1.000
_cell.length_b   1.000
_cell.length_c   1.000
_cell.angle_alpha   90.00
_cell.angle_beta   90.00
_cell.angle_gamma   90.00
#
_symmetry.space_group_name_H-M   'P 1'
#
loop_
_entity.id
_entity.type
_entity.pdbx_description
1 polymer ?
#
loop_
_entity_poly.entity_id
_entity_poly.type
_entity_poly.pdbx_seq_one_letter_code
_entity_poly.pdbx_strand_id
1 'polypeptide(L)'
;MAERSSNKTVRSVFSKTKDRPSSTSKAEKAKKVQFRSQAKSACDLSKKKPHDLLSKEEEYRLINAELEAKTADLVRQTEQLMREQREVLSRPLSNVLLSDTEDIDDSSITQFEPCLVEDPSRKVVPKNKFTSAAQNPKQGKKPQNKSLSAKASHNSGDDTADFFLAKTIQKLEEEINDTASSENAGEDVCSAEDFVGSGVSDAHIRILKAKLRILQEELDQLSHEYYKKDDENANLCVKIKELEEDHTRLQRTTNIQQTQIEKHKALAEDSSKKCDALQLQVSALNKEIEDLKRSQKQAAGVHSTAEVRLNRALEEVEWLKTQLNKSKQMNKDKISEEHESRERLIAENNTLQKQKAELIVGFKKQLKLIDILKRQKMHFEAAKLLSFTEEEFMKALDWGKL
;
A
#
# COMPACT_ATOMS: atom_id res chain seq x y z
N MET A 1 95.00 39.53 11.30
CA MET A 1 94.77 38.93 9.97
C MET A 1 93.30 38.52 9.89
N ALA A 2 92.52 38.86 8.88
CA ALA A 2 92.68 39.91 7.88
C ALA A 2 91.29 40.44 7.47
N GLU A 3 91.33 41.61 6.89
CA GLU A 3 90.29 42.56 6.52
C GLU A 3 89.23 42.05 5.52
N ARG A 4 87.98 42.53 5.66
CA ARG A 4 87.24 43.45 4.75
C ARG A 4 86.96 42.94 3.33
N SER A 5 85.70 42.99 2.92
CA SER A 5 85.16 44.12 2.13
C SER A 5 83.76 43.83 1.59
N SER A 6 82.88 44.82 1.70
CA SER A 6 81.63 44.88 0.94
C SER A 6 81.91 45.01 -0.57
N ASN A 7 80.97 44.59 -1.42
CA ASN A 7 80.52 45.46 -2.51
C ASN A 7 79.14 45.08 -3.08
N LYS A 8 78.48 46.10 -3.64
CA LYS A 8 77.06 46.15 -3.98
C LYS A 8 76.94 46.55 -5.45
N THR A 9 76.29 45.74 -6.29
CA THR A 9 75.93 46.19 -7.65
C THR A 9 74.60 45.58 -8.08
N VAL A 10 73.62 46.46 -8.31
CA VAL A 10 72.33 46.14 -8.90
C VAL A 10 72.45 46.31 -10.41
N ARG A 11 71.91 45.39 -11.21
CA ARG A 11 71.57 45.69 -12.60
C ARG A 11 70.23 45.05 -12.98
N SER A 12 69.22 45.91 -13.12
CA SER A 12 67.96 45.63 -13.80
C SER A 12 68.18 45.62 -15.31
N VAL A 13 67.44 44.77 -16.06
CA VAL A 13 66.72 45.14 -17.29
C VAL A 13 65.65 44.06 -17.63
N PHE A 14 64.42 44.54 -17.84
CA PHE A 14 63.25 44.00 -18.56
C PHE A 14 63.56 43.12 -19.81
N SER A 15 62.73 42.26 -20.41
CA SER A 15 61.32 41.79 -20.27
C SER A 15 61.19 40.50 -21.16
N LYS A 16 60.07 39.81 -21.45
CA LYS A 16 58.61 40.07 -21.47
C LYS A 16 57.79 38.85 -21.02
N THR A 17 56.48 39.02 -20.99
CA THR A 17 55.42 38.04 -20.67
C THR A 17 54.96 37.20 -21.87
N LYS A 18 54.57 35.94 -21.63
CA LYS A 18 53.20 35.47 -21.95
C LYS A 18 52.79 34.16 -21.21
N ASP A 19 51.89 34.34 -20.25
CA ASP A 19 50.79 33.48 -19.80
C ASP A 19 50.90 31.92 -19.76
N ARG A 20 51.21 31.40 -18.55
CA ARG A 20 50.29 30.70 -17.61
C ARG A 20 49.33 29.57 -18.08
N PRO A 21 48.94 28.60 -17.21
CA PRO A 21 49.78 27.57 -16.59
C PRO A 21 49.14 26.15 -16.48
N SER A 22 49.93 25.16 -16.03
CA SER A 22 49.61 24.07 -15.05
C SER A 22 48.27 23.27 -15.14
N SER A 23 48.21 21.96 -14.90
CA SER A 23 49.11 21.05 -14.15
C SER A 23 48.70 19.59 -14.47
N THR A 24 49.57 18.65 -14.88
CA THR A 24 50.57 17.87 -14.07
C THR A 24 49.95 17.05 -12.92
N SER A 25 50.36 15.81 -12.61
CA SER A 25 51.26 14.86 -13.32
C SER A 25 51.20 13.44 -12.72
N LYS A 26 51.59 12.46 -13.54
CA LYS A 26 52.17 11.14 -13.20
C LYS A 26 53.38 11.26 -12.23
N ALA A 27 54.02 10.21 -11.69
CA ALA A 27 53.64 8.87 -11.21
C ALA A 27 54.89 8.17 -10.58
N GLU A 28 54.68 7.27 -9.61
CA GLU A 28 55.51 6.08 -9.23
C GLU A 28 56.95 6.14 -8.64
N LYS A 29 57.11 5.37 -7.51
CA LYS A 29 58.22 4.43 -7.12
C LYS A 29 59.58 4.99 -6.59
N ALA A 30 60.33 4.32 -5.67
CA ALA A 30 60.09 3.14 -4.79
C ALA A 30 61.20 2.88 -3.72
N LYS A 31 60.95 1.90 -2.81
CA LYS A 31 61.81 1.11 -1.85
C LYS A 31 61.72 1.49 -0.35
N LYS A 32 61.21 0.64 0.58
CA LYS A 32 61.68 -0.64 1.24
C LYS A 32 62.61 -0.33 2.46
N VAL A 33 62.54 -0.86 3.70
CA VAL A 33 62.21 -2.18 4.34
C VAL A 33 61.78 -1.87 5.82
N GLN A 34 60.59 -2.23 6.36
CA GLN A 34 60.08 -3.50 6.96
C GLN A 34 60.58 -3.89 8.39
N PHE A 35 59.67 -3.90 9.38
CA PHE A 35 59.60 -4.91 10.48
C PHE A 35 58.14 -5.11 10.97
N ARG A 36 57.88 -6.23 11.65
CA ARG A 36 56.57 -6.88 11.98
C ARG A 36 55.96 -6.27 13.27
N SER A 37 54.64 -6.23 13.56
CA SER A 37 53.73 -7.40 13.64
C SER A 37 52.21 -7.15 13.84
N GLN A 38 51.42 -8.10 13.32
CA GLN A 38 50.10 -8.61 13.78
C GLN A 38 48.77 -7.86 13.51
N ALA A 39 47.70 -8.69 13.52
CA ALA A 39 46.25 -8.44 13.36
C ALA A 39 45.75 -7.97 11.98
N LYS A 40 44.94 -8.82 11.31
CA LYS A 40 44.28 -8.53 10.03
C LYS A 40 43.01 -7.70 10.25
N SER A 41 42.92 -6.55 9.58
CA SER A 41 41.68 -5.76 9.53
C SER A 41 40.69 -6.35 8.52
N ALA A 42 39.46 -6.62 8.96
CA ALA A 42 38.34 -6.92 8.07
C ALA A 42 37.62 -5.61 7.70
N CYS A 43 38.17 -4.87 6.74
CA CYS A 43 37.54 -3.64 6.24
C CYS A 43 37.82 -3.44 4.74
N ASP A 44 37.14 -4.24 3.91
CA ASP A 44 37.28 -4.21 2.45
C ASP A 44 35.92 -4.34 1.73
N LEU A 45 34.90 -3.60 2.22
CA LEU A 45 33.50 -3.71 1.77
C LEU A 45 32.75 -2.38 1.54
N SER A 46 33.41 -1.22 1.60
CA SER A 46 32.72 0.09 1.51
C SER A 46 32.80 0.80 0.15
N LYS A 47 33.70 0.41 -0.77
CA LYS A 47 33.95 1.16 -2.03
C LYS A 47 33.20 0.67 -3.28
N LYS A 48 32.52 -0.48 -3.24
CA LYS A 48 31.72 -1.00 -4.37
C LYS A 48 30.23 -0.60 -4.34
N LYS A 49 29.70 -0.23 -3.18
CA LYS A 49 28.26 0.01 -2.97
C LYS A 49 27.63 1.18 -3.75
N PRO A 50 28.27 2.35 -3.97
CA PRO A 50 27.57 3.48 -4.58
C PRO A 50 27.27 3.24 -6.07
N HIS A 51 28.16 2.54 -6.78
CA HIS A 51 27.99 2.25 -8.21
C HIS A 51 26.93 1.16 -8.48
N ASP A 52 26.83 0.21 -7.56
CA ASP A 52 25.84 -0.88 -7.56
C ASP A 52 24.41 -0.35 -7.28
N LEU A 53 24.29 0.63 -6.37
CA LEU A 53 23.02 1.30 -6.09
C LEU A 53 22.54 2.15 -7.27
N LEU A 54 23.44 2.90 -7.93
CA LEU A 54 23.11 3.71 -9.11
C LEU A 54 22.61 2.86 -10.29
N SER A 55 23.30 1.75 -10.60
CA SER A 55 22.84 0.85 -11.66
C SER A 55 21.47 0.22 -11.37
N LYS A 56 21.18 -0.06 -10.08
CA LYS A 56 19.88 -0.59 -9.67
C LYS A 56 18.76 0.47 -9.67
N GLU A 57 19.09 1.73 -9.39
CA GLU A 57 18.18 2.87 -9.55
C GLU A 57 17.81 3.09 -11.03
N GLU A 58 18.79 2.98 -11.94
CA GLU A 58 18.55 3.04 -13.39
C GLU A 58 17.66 1.89 -13.88
N GLU A 59 17.87 0.67 -13.38
CA GLU A 59 17.04 -0.51 -13.67
C GLU A 59 15.59 -0.32 -13.20
N TYR A 60 15.38 0.11 -11.94
CA TYR A 60 14.03 0.41 -11.44
C TYR A 60 13.34 1.54 -12.22
N ARG A 61 14.10 2.55 -12.67
CA ARG A 61 13.56 3.63 -13.51
C ARG A 61 13.08 3.11 -14.87
N LEU A 62 13.81 2.18 -15.49
CA LEU A 62 13.39 1.54 -16.75
C LEU A 62 12.14 0.67 -16.56
N ILE A 63 12.10 -0.14 -15.50
CA ILE A 63 10.94 -0.99 -15.17
C ILE A 63 9.70 -0.13 -14.90
N ASN A 64 9.84 0.97 -14.16
CA ASN A 64 8.72 1.90 -13.92
C ASN A 64 8.23 2.55 -15.21
N ALA A 65 9.12 2.98 -16.11
CA ALA A 65 8.73 3.51 -17.41
C ALA A 65 7.99 2.48 -18.29
N GLU A 66 8.38 1.20 -18.22
CA GLU A 66 7.67 0.11 -18.91
C GLU A 66 6.28 -0.16 -18.29
N LEU A 67 6.16 -0.11 -16.96
CA LEU A 67 4.88 -0.23 -16.26
C LEU A 67 3.94 0.95 -16.55
N GLU A 68 4.46 2.17 -16.61
CA GLU A 68 3.72 3.37 -17.02
C GLU A 68 3.25 3.24 -18.47
N ALA A 69 4.10 2.78 -19.39
CA ALA A 69 3.73 2.54 -20.79
C ALA A 69 2.63 1.47 -20.92
N LYS A 70 2.76 0.33 -20.22
CA LYS A 70 1.72 -0.73 -20.18
C LYS A 70 0.41 -0.24 -19.57
N THR A 71 0.48 0.62 -18.55
CA THR A 71 -0.70 1.25 -17.95
C THR A 71 -1.37 2.21 -18.93
N ALA A 72 -0.61 3.03 -19.64
CA ALA A 72 -1.12 3.93 -20.67
C ALA A 72 -1.75 3.18 -21.86
N ASP A 73 -1.15 2.07 -22.29
CA ASP A 73 -1.71 1.20 -23.33
C ASP A 73 -3.03 0.55 -22.89
N LEU A 74 -3.10 0.04 -21.65
CA LEU A 74 -4.33 -0.52 -21.09
C LEU A 74 -5.43 0.54 -20.95
N VAL A 75 -5.09 1.74 -20.45
CA VAL A 75 -6.02 2.87 -20.40
C VAL A 75 -6.52 3.22 -21.81
N ARG A 76 -5.64 3.33 -22.80
CA ARG A 76 -6.02 3.59 -24.20
C ARG A 76 -6.95 2.52 -24.76
N GLN A 77 -6.74 1.25 -24.45
CA GLN A 77 -7.66 0.16 -24.83
C GLN A 77 -9.03 0.33 -24.17
N THR A 78 -9.08 0.64 -22.87
CA THR A 78 -10.36 0.88 -22.17
C THR A 78 -11.09 2.13 -22.67
N GLU A 79 -10.37 3.21 -22.97
CA GLU A 79 -10.94 4.42 -23.57
C GLU A 79 -11.47 4.17 -24.99
N GLN A 80 -10.79 3.35 -25.78
CA GLN A 80 -11.23 2.97 -27.11
C GLN A 80 -12.49 2.09 -27.05
N LEU A 81 -12.54 1.08 -26.18
CA LEU A 81 -13.74 0.26 -25.96
C LEU A 81 -14.92 1.12 -25.47
N MET A 82 -14.68 2.02 -24.51
CA MET A 82 -15.71 2.98 -24.04
C MET A 82 -16.15 3.94 -25.15
N ARG A 83 -15.27 4.30 -26.09
CA ARG A 83 -15.59 5.12 -27.26
C ARG A 83 -16.42 4.35 -28.28
N GLU A 84 -16.07 3.11 -28.57
CA GLU A 84 -16.82 2.21 -29.47
C GLU A 84 -18.21 1.92 -28.91
N GLN A 85 -18.33 1.63 -27.60
CA GLN A 85 -19.62 1.48 -26.93
C GLN A 85 -20.46 2.75 -27.01
N ARG A 86 -19.85 3.94 -26.81
CA ARG A 86 -20.53 5.23 -27.02
C ARG A 86 -20.90 5.47 -28.48
N GLU A 87 -20.07 5.07 -29.45
CA GLU A 87 -20.39 5.19 -30.88
C GLU A 87 -21.60 4.33 -31.25
N VAL A 88 -21.63 3.07 -30.81
CA VAL A 88 -22.77 2.15 -30.99
C VAL A 88 -24.05 2.72 -30.36
N LEU A 89 -23.96 3.28 -29.14
CA LEU A 89 -25.10 3.89 -28.45
C LEU A 89 -25.51 5.28 -29.00
N SER A 90 -24.63 5.98 -29.72
CA SER A 90 -24.89 7.33 -30.27
C SER A 90 -25.27 7.33 -31.75
N ARG A 91 -25.14 6.20 -32.46
CA ARG A 91 -25.74 6.03 -33.79
C ARG A 91 -27.27 6.15 -33.67
N PRO A 92 -27.90 7.11 -34.36
CA PRO A 92 -29.35 7.18 -34.42
C PRO A 92 -29.92 5.92 -35.06
N LEU A 93 -31.03 5.40 -34.53
CA LEU A 93 -31.84 4.36 -35.17
C LEU A 93 -32.55 4.92 -36.41
N SER A 94 -31.78 5.16 -37.48
CA SER A 94 -32.30 5.46 -38.81
C SER A 94 -32.16 4.23 -39.69
N ASN A 95 -33.22 3.94 -40.44
CA ASN A 95 -33.32 2.86 -41.41
C ASN A 95 -33.55 1.47 -40.80
N VAL A 96 -34.59 1.35 -39.96
CA VAL A 96 -35.46 0.16 -40.06
C VAL A 96 -36.22 0.28 -41.39
N LEU A 97 -35.60 -0.23 -42.46
CA LEU A 97 -36.28 -0.53 -43.72
C LEU A 97 -36.27 -2.05 -43.89
N LEU A 98 -37.44 -2.64 -44.09
CA LEU A 98 -37.54 -4.05 -44.43
C LEU A 98 -36.77 -4.33 -45.72
N SER A 99 -35.95 -5.38 -45.71
CA SER A 99 -35.54 -6.10 -46.91
C SER A 99 -35.27 -7.53 -46.50
N ASP A 100 -36.12 -8.43 -46.99
CA ASP A 100 -35.94 -9.87 -46.85
C ASP A 100 -34.62 -10.30 -47.49
N THR A 101 -33.88 -11.18 -46.83
CA THR A 101 -33.00 -12.12 -47.53
C THR A 101 -32.82 -13.35 -46.66
N GLU A 102 -33.09 -14.52 -47.24
CA GLU A 102 -32.97 -15.83 -46.60
C GLU A 102 -31.50 -16.25 -46.44
N ASP A 103 -31.28 -17.24 -45.56
CA ASP A 103 -30.12 -18.14 -45.47
C ASP A 103 -28.69 -17.57 -45.56
N ILE A 104 -27.96 -17.58 -44.42
CA ILE A 104 -26.68 -18.34 -44.32
C ILE A 104 -26.53 -18.91 -42.89
N ASP A 105 -26.07 -20.17 -42.90
CA ASP A 105 -25.67 -21.14 -41.88
C ASP A 105 -25.00 -20.69 -40.55
N ASP A 106 -25.03 -21.64 -39.60
CA ASP A 106 -24.63 -21.61 -38.19
C ASP A 106 -23.12 -21.42 -37.93
N SER A 107 -22.76 -20.54 -36.98
CA SER A 107 -21.57 -20.71 -36.13
C SER A 107 -21.50 -19.75 -34.92
N SER A 108 -21.62 -20.32 -33.72
CA SER A 108 -21.04 -19.83 -32.45
C SER A 108 -21.60 -18.55 -31.79
N ILE A 109 -22.85 -18.61 -31.29
CA ILE A 109 -23.33 -17.68 -30.25
C ILE A 109 -22.63 -17.99 -28.92
N THR A 110 -21.74 -17.09 -28.47
CA THR A 110 -21.18 -17.10 -27.11
C THR A 110 -21.87 -16.05 -26.25
N GLN A 111 -22.44 -16.48 -25.12
CA GLN A 111 -23.27 -15.66 -24.23
C GLN A 111 -22.46 -14.58 -23.49
N PHE A 112 -23.01 -13.37 -23.38
CA PHE A 112 -22.71 -12.44 -22.29
C PHE A 112 -23.99 -11.70 -21.84
N GLU A 113 -24.34 -11.85 -20.55
CA GLU A 113 -25.44 -11.12 -19.90
C GLU A 113 -25.05 -9.67 -19.61
N PRO A 114 -25.98 -8.70 -19.68
CA PRO A 114 -25.76 -7.33 -19.23
C PRO A 114 -26.04 -7.19 -17.72
N CYS A 115 -25.04 -6.74 -16.95
CA CYS A 115 -25.23 -6.39 -15.54
C CYS A 115 -25.57 -4.89 -15.40
N LEU A 116 -26.76 -4.60 -14.89
CA LEU A 116 -27.18 -3.25 -14.50
C LEU A 116 -26.45 -2.80 -13.23
N VAL A 117 -25.89 -1.59 -13.25
CA VAL A 117 -25.39 -0.89 -12.05
C VAL A 117 -25.89 0.56 -12.11
N GLU A 118 -26.61 0.99 -11.08
CA GLU A 118 -27.14 2.35 -10.97
C GLU A 118 -26.08 3.36 -10.48
N ASP A 119 -26.18 4.59 -11.00
CA ASP A 119 -25.42 5.77 -10.56
C ASP A 119 -25.94 6.36 -9.23
N PRO A 120 -25.06 6.80 -8.33
CA PRO A 120 -25.40 7.77 -7.30
C PRO A 120 -24.62 9.10 -7.45
N SER A 121 -25.19 10.05 -8.20
CA SER A 121 -24.70 11.43 -8.23
C SER A 121 -24.92 12.16 -6.90
N ARG A 122 -23.85 12.66 -6.26
CA ARG A 122 -23.93 13.37 -4.97
C ARG A 122 -23.43 14.83 -5.07
N LYS A 123 -24.36 15.79 -4.91
CA LYS A 123 -24.06 17.25 -4.77
C LYS A 123 -24.00 17.69 -3.29
N VAL A 124 -23.63 18.95 -3.06
CA VAL A 124 -22.80 19.39 -1.91
C VAL A 124 -23.40 20.59 -1.14
N VAL A 125 -23.66 20.42 0.19
CA VAL A 125 -23.50 21.43 1.31
C VAL A 125 -24.50 22.64 1.36
N PRO A 126 -24.70 23.45 2.45
CA PRO A 126 -24.35 23.42 3.92
C PRO A 126 -25.51 23.66 4.96
N LYS A 127 -25.23 23.40 6.28
CA LYS A 127 -25.63 24.13 7.55
C LYS A 127 -27.13 24.44 7.85
N ASN A 128 -27.72 24.21 9.04
CA ASN A 128 -27.30 24.68 10.37
C ASN A 128 -28.25 24.25 11.55
N LYS A 129 -27.67 24.07 12.77
CA LYS A 129 -28.19 24.34 14.15
C LYS A 129 -29.37 23.57 14.87
N PHE A 130 -29.04 23.22 16.13
CA PHE A 130 -29.85 23.15 17.39
C PHE A 130 -30.70 21.88 17.70
N THR A 131 -30.27 21.04 18.67
CA THR A 131 -30.76 20.83 20.08
C THR A 131 -32.02 19.95 20.19
N SER A 132 -32.23 19.01 21.14
CA SER A 132 -31.67 18.68 22.47
C SER A 132 -31.85 17.18 22.80
N ALA A 133 -31.24 16.67 23.89
CA ALA A 133 -31.79 15.67 24.87
C ALA A 133 -32.40 14.31 24.38
N ALA A 134 -32.34 13.18 25.10
CA ALA A 134 -31.66 12.79 26.34
C ALA A 134 -31.60 11.25 26.49
N GLN A 135 -30.68 10.78 27.34
CA GLN A 135 -30.76 9.60 28.22
C GLN A 135 -31.06 8.17 27.68
N ASN A 136 -30.13 7.29 28.06
CA ASN A 136 -30.24 5.83 28.19
C ASN A 136 -29.24 5.43 29.32
N PRO A 137 -29.24 4.22 29.90
CA PRO A 137 -30.31 3.23 30.11
C PRO A 137 -30.34 2.71 31.59
N LYS A 138 -31.22 1.73 31.93
CA LYS A 138 -30.87 0.46 32.64
C LYS A 138 -32.08 -0.31 33.21
N GLN A 139 -31.87 -1.63 33.37
CA GLN A 139 -32.73 -2.66 34.01
C GLN A 139 -34.01 -3.02 33.23
N GLY A 140 -34.40 -4.29 33.04
CA GLY A 140 -33.72 -5.57 33.29
C GLY A 140 -34.66 -6.64 33.85
N LYS A 141 -34.89 -7.74 33.12
CA LYS A 141 -35.40 -9.03 33.64
C LYS A 141 -35.22 -10.18 32.63
N LYS A 142 -34.89 -11.36 33.16
CA LYS A 142 -34.85 -12.70 32.53
C LYS A 142 -36.28 -13.32 32.52
N PRO A 143 -36.59 -14.49 31.89
CA PRO A 143 -35.69 -15.64 31.74
C PRO A 143 -35.76 -16.46 30.42
N GLN A 144 -34.94 -17.51 30.46
CA GLN A 144 -34.67 -18.61 29.53
C GLN A 144 -35.92 -19.33 28.97
N ASN A 145 -35.73 -20.00 27.82
CA ASN A 145 -36.21 -21.38 27.65
C ASN A 145 -35.17 -22.24 26.89
N LYS A 146 -35.21 -23.56 27.13
CA LYS A 146 -34.22 -24.55 26.66
C LYS A 146 -34.74 -25.35 25.46
N SER A 147 -33.80 -25.97 24.74
CA SER A 147 -34.02 -26.86 23.58
C SER A 147 -34.52 -28.26 23.94
N LEU A 148 -35.33 -28.85 23.06
CA LEU A 148 -35.38 -30.28 22.68
C LEU A 148 -35.72 -30.30 21.18
N SER A 149 -34.92 -30.86 20.26
CA SER A 149 -34.56 -32.28 20.03
C SER A 149 -35.38 -32.87 18.86
N ALA A 150 -34.65 -33.33 17.85
CA ALA A 150 -35.11 -33.80 16.53
C ALA A 150 -36.08 -34.99 16.51
N LYS A 151 -36.85 -35.11 15.41
CA LYS A 151 -36.77 -36.27 14.49
C LYS A 151 -37.39 -35.99 13.11
N ALA A 152 -37.15 -36.91 12.17
CA ALA A 152 -37.34 -36.75 10.73
C ALA A 152 -38.56 -37.52 10.17
N SER A 153 -38.71 -37.41 8.84
CA SER A 153 -39.44 -38.29 7.89
C SER A 153 -40.84 -37.89 7.41
N HIS A 154 -40.87 -37.62 6.10
CA HIS A 154 -41.73 -38.23 5.06
C HIS A 154 -43.28 -38.24 5.14
N ASN A 155 -43.85 -37.81 3.99
CA ASN A 155 -45.18 -38.14 3.45
C ASN A 155 -46.37 -37.60 4.26
N SER A 156 -47.56 -37.34 3.69
CA SER A 156 -48.06 -37.36 2.30
C SER A 156 -49.15 -36.29 2.15
N GLY A 157 -49.29 -35.69 0.96
CA GLY A 157 -50.26 -34.61 0.71
C GLY A 157 -51.60 -35.04 0.08
N ASP A 158 -51.89 -36.34 0.04
CA ASP A 158 -53.00 -36.90 -0.77
C ASP A 158 -54.35 -36.99 -0.04
N ASP A 159 -54.36 -37.08 1.30
CA ASP A 159 -55.56 -37.37 2.11
C ASP A 159 -56.76 -36.42 1.86
N THR A 160 -56.51 -35.23 1.29
CA THR A 160 -57.59 -34.28 0.96
C THR A 160 -58.29 -34.62 -0.35
N ALA A 161 -57.58 -35.15 -1.36
CA ALA A 161 -58.18 -35.53 -2.64
C ALA A 161 -59.00 -36.83 -2.52
N ASP A 162 -58.45 -37.82 -1.81
CA ASP A 162 -59.11 -39.10 -1.55
C ASP A 162 -60.45 -38.93 -0.80
N PHE A 163 -60.54 -37.94 0.10
CA PHE A 163 -61.79 -37.64 0.82
C PHE A 163 -62.92 -37.15 -0.10
N PHE A 164 -62.60 -36.35 -1.14
CA PHE A 164 -63.61 -35.91 -2.12
C PHE A 164 -63.98 -37.01 -3.11
N LEU A 165 -63.01 -37.85 -3.51
CA LEU A 165 -63.26 -38.98 -4.41
C LEU A 165 -64.15 -40.03 -3.73
N ALA A 166 -63.82 -40.43 -2.50
CA ALA A 166 -64.62 -41.37 -1.71
C ALA A 166 -66.08 -40.88 -1.52
N LYS A 167 -66.27 -39.59 -1.23
CA LYS A 167 -67.60 -39.00 -1.06
C LYS A 167 -68.40 -38.91 -2.37
N THR A 168 -67.73 -38.88 -3.51
CA THR A 168 -68.38 -38.88 -4.84
C THR A 168 -68.79 -40.29 -5.25
N ILE A 169 -67.94 -41.30 -4.96
CA ILE A 169 -68.25 -42.72 -5.18
C ILE A 169 -69.46 -43.15 -4.34
N GLN A 170 -69.47 -42.82 -3.03
CA GLN A 170 -70.58 -43.15 -2.14
C GLN A 170 -71.93 -42.59 -2.64
N LYS A 171 -71.95 -41.38 -3.24
CA LYS A 171 -73.17 -40.79 -3.80
C LYS A 171 -73.68 -41.55 -5.04
N LEU A 172 -72.77 -42.00 -5.90
CA LEU A 172 -73.13 -42.78 -7.10
C LEU A 172 -73.62 -44.19 -6.75
N GLU A 173 -73.06 -44.82 -5.71
CA GLU A 173 -73.52 -46.13 -5.21
C GLU A 173 -74.93 -46.05 -4.60
N GLU A 174 -75.28 -44.92 -3.98
CA GLU A 174 -76.62 -44.66 -3.43
C GLU A 174 -77.65 -44.44 -4.57
N GLU A 175 -77.33 -43.61 -5.59
CA GLU A 175 -78.21 -43.38 -6.76
C GLU A 175 -78.48 -44.66 -7.59
N ILE A 176 -77.53 -45.60 -7.67
CA ILE A 176 -77.68 -46.86 -8.42
C ILE A 176 -78.57 -47.88 -7.66
N ASN A 177 -78.50 -47.94 -6.33
CA ASN A 177 -79.35 -48.84 -5.54
C ASN A 177 -80.83 -48.41 -5.55
N ASP A 178 -81.10 -47.10 -5.54
CA ASP A 178 -82.46 -46.56 -5.60
C ASP A 178 -83.11 -46.78 -6.98
N THR A 179 -82.35 -46.66 -8.08
CA THR A 179 -82.85 -46.93 -9.43
C THR A 179 -83.09 -48.42 -9.70
N ALA A 180 -82.21 -49.32 -9.23
CA ALA A 180 -82.37 -50.77 -9.37
C ALA A 180 -83.61 -51.34 -8.66
N SER A 181 -84.25 -50.58 -7.75
CA SER A 181 -85.43 -51.00 -6.99
C SER A 181 -86.77 -50.62 -7.65
N SER A 182 -86.76 -49.88 -8.77
CA SER A 182 -87.97 -49.29 -9.37
C SER A 182 -88.40 -49.88 -10.73
N GLU A 183 -87.83 -51.01 -11.16
CA GLU A 183 -88.07 -51.60 -12.48
C GLU A 183 -88.45 -53.10 -12.41
N ASN A 184 -89.61 -53.41 -11.83
CA ASN A 184 -90.17 -54.76 -11.94
C ASN A 184 -91.71 -54.85 -11.76
N ALA A 185 -92.44 -54.35 -12.77
CA ALA A 185 -93.83 -54.71 -13.02
C ALA A 185 -94.09 -54.61 -14.53
N GLY A 186 -94.00 -55.75 -15.23
CA GLY A 186 -94.15 -55.79 -16.69
C GLY A 186 -95.55 -55.39 -17.16
N GLU A 187 -95.62 -54.66 -18.27
CA GLU A 187 -96.87 -54.39 -18.97
C GLU A 187 -97.43 -55.70 -19.55
N ASP A 188 -98.61 -56.11 -19.08
CA ASP A 188 -99.26 -57.34 -19.52
C ASP A 188 -100.04 -57.13 -20.83
N VAL A 189 -99.42 -57.59 -21.91
CA VAL A 189 -99.99 -58.13 -23.15
C VAL A 189 -101.41 -57.67 -23.54
N CYS A 190 -101.50 -56.80 -24.55
CA CYS A 190 -102.71 -56.71 -25.37
C CYS A 190 -102.94 -58.04 -26.12
N SER A 191 -104.01 -58.77 -25.78
CA SER A 191 -104.55 -59.84 -26.64
C SER A 191 -105.75 -59.31 -27.43
N ALA A 192 -105.60 -59.28 -28.76
CA ALA A 192 -106.69 -58.99 -29.68
C ALA A 192 -107.48 -60.27 -29.98
N GLU A 193 -108.80 -60.15 -30.15
CA GLU A 193 -109.63 -61.22 -30.71
C GLU A 193 -110.73 -60.61 -31.61
N ASP A 194 -111.07 -61.33 -32.68
CA ASP A 194 -111.52 -60.74 -33.95
C ASP A 194 -113.02 -60.39 -34.05
N PHE A 195 -113.37 -59.33 -34.81
CA PHE A 195 -114.58 -59.34 -35.63
C PHE A 195 -114.59 -58.42 -36.89
N VAL A 196 -114.34 -59.04 -38.05
CA VAL A 196 -114.98 -58.82 -39.37
C VAL A 196 -115.23 -57.38 -39.88
N GLY A 197 -114.55 -57.01 -40.99
CA GLY A 197 -114.97 -55.86 -41.83
C GLY A 197 -114.08 -55.56 -43.05
N SER A 198 -114.41 -56.08 -44.23
CA SER A 198 -113.53 -56.00 -45.42
C SER A 198 -113.18 -54.57 -45.87
N GLY A 199 -114.06 -53.58 -45.70
CA GLY A 199 -113.78 -52.17 -46.03
C GLY A 199 -112.88 -51.43 -45.02
N VAL A 200 -112.73 -51.99 -43.81
CA VAL A 200 -111.88 -51.44 -42.75
C VAL A 200 -110.40 -51.72 -43.04
N SER A 201 -110.11 -52.80 -43.78
CA SER A 201 -108.74 -53.23 -44.13
C SER A 201 -107.95 -52.20 -44.94
N ASP A 202 -108.53 -51.60 -45.99
CA ASP A 202 -107.81 -50.63 -46.83
C ASP A 202 -107.52 -49.31 -46.09
N ALA A 203 -108.44 -48.84 -45.25
CA ALA A 203 -108.20 -47.68 -44.39
C ALA A 203 -107.06 -47.94 -43.40
N HIS A 204 -107.02 -49.13 -42.79
CA HIS A 204 -105.91 -49.55 -41.92
C HIS A 204 -104.58 -49.66 -42.69
N ILE A 205 -104.59 -50.19 -43.92
CA ILE A 205 -103.39 -50.24 -44.77
C ILE A 205 -102.85 -48.83 -45.08
N ARG A 206 -103.71 -47.83 -45.31
CA ARG A 206 -103.27 -46.43 -45.52
C ARG A 206 -102.67 -45.84 -44.24
N ILE A 207 -103.28 -46.07 -43.08
CA ILE A 207 -102.77 -45.60 -41.78
C ILE A 207 -101.42 -46.25 -41.46
N LEU A 208 -101.29 -47.57 -41.66
CA LEU A 208 -100.04 -48.30 -41.47
C LEU A 208 -98.94 -47.82 -42.42
N LYS A 209 -99.25 -47.53 -43.68
CA LYS A 209 -98.30 -46.91 -44.64
C LYS A 209 -97.90 -45.49 -44.24
N ALA A 210 -98.81 -44.69 -43.68
CA ALA A 210 -98.49 -43.36 -43.16
C ALA A 210 -97.58 -43.46 -41.92
N LYS A 211 -97.89 -44.36 -40.97
CA LYS A 211 -97.03 -44.63 -39.81
C LYS A 211 -95.65 -45.14 -40.22
N LEU A 212 -95.56 -46.01 -41.23
CA LEU A 212 -94.28 -46.49 -41.76
C LEU A 212 -93.46 -45.36 -42.40
N ARG A 213 -94.09 -44.40 -43.08
CA ARG A 213 -93.37 -43.20 -43.58
C ARG A 213 -92.91 -42.29 -42.45
N ILE A 214 -93.75 -42.01 -41.46
CA ILE A 214 -93.37 -41.20 -40.29
C ILE A 214 -92.19 -41.86 -39.57
N LEU A 215 -92.25 -43.17 -39.31
CA LEU A 215 -91.15 -43.92 -38.70
C LEU A 215 -89.89 -43.96 -39.58
N GLN A 216 -90.02 -43.94 -40.91
CA GLN A 216 -88.87 -43.83 -41.83
C GLN A 216 -88.26 -42.43 -41.79
N GLU A 217 -89.07 -41.38 -41.81
CA GLU A 217 -88.63 -39.98 -41.71
C GLU A 217 -87.99 -39.70 -40.34
N GLU A 218 -88.54 -40.24 -39.25
CA GLU A 218 -87.95 -40.21 -37.90
C GLU A 218 -86.62 -40.99 -37.85
N LEU A 219 -86.52 -42.15 -38.50
CA LEU A 219 -85.27 -42.93 -38.58
C LEU A 219 -84.19 -42.22 -39.41
N ASP A 220 -84.57 -41.61 -40.53
CA ASP A 220 -83.67 -40.85 -41.41
C ASP A 220 -83.19 -39.57 -40.70
N GLN A 221 -84.07 -38.87 -39.98
CA GLN A 221 -83.70 -37.72 -39.15
C GLN A 221 -82.78 -38.13 -37.99
N LEU A 222 -83.12 -39.19 -37.24
CA LEU A 222 -82.27 -39.70 -36.16
C LEU A 222 -80.90 -40.15 -36.68
N SER A 223 -80.85 -40.72 -37.89
CA SER A 223 -79.59 -41.08 -38.56
C SER A 223 -78.78 -39.85 -38.92
N HIS A 224 -79.39 -38.78 -39.43
CA HIS A 224 -78.69 -37.53 -39.73
C HIS A 224 -78.16 -36.85 -38.45
N GLU A 225 -78.96 -36.81 -37.38
CA GLU A 225 -78.53 -36.29 -36.08
C GLU A 225 -77.41 -37.14 -35.47
N TYR A 226 -77.47 -38.47 -35.62
CA TYR A 226 -76.40 -39.38 -35.21
C TYR A 226 -75.08 -39.10 -35.94
N TYR A 227 -75.08 -39.03 -37.27
CA TYR A 227 -73.85 -38.73 -38.04
C TYR A 227 -73.29 -37.35 -37.69
N LYS A 228 -74.15 -36.33 -37.53
CA LYS A 228 -73.70 -35.01 -37.07
C LYS A 228 -73.07 -35.06 -35.68
N LYS A 229 -73.59 -35.88 -34.77
CA LYS A 229 -73.01 -36.08 -33.44
C LYS A 229 -71.71 -36.87 -33.48
N ASP A 230 -71.57 -37.82 -34.40
CA ASP A 230 -70.32 -38.56 -34.63
C ASP A 230 -69.23 -37.64 -35.19
N ASP A 231 -69.55 -36.79 -36.17
CA ASP A 231 -68.65 -35.73 -36.68
C ASP A 231 -68.25 -34.74 -35.56
N GLU A 232 -69.20 -34.25 -34.76
CA GLU A 232 -68.91 -33.38 -33.61
C GLU A 232 -68.00 -34.09 -32.59
N ASN A 233 -68.23 -35.38 -32.31
CA ASN A 233 -67.42 -36.18 -31.40
C ASN A 233 -65.99 -36.42 -31.94
N ALA A 234 -65.85 -36.74 -33.23
CA ALA A 234 -64.55 -36.88 -33.89
C ALA A 234 -63.74 -35.58 -33.81
N ASN A 235 -64.38 -34.42 -34.04
CA ASN A 235 -63.76 -33.10 -33.89
C ASN A 235 -63.34 -32.83 -32.43
N LEU A 236 -64.16 -33.19 -31.44
CA LEU A 236 -63.80 -33.08 -30.03
C LEU A 236 -62.62 -33.99 -29.66
N CYS A 237 -62.57 -35.22 -30.17
CA CYS A 237 -61.44 -36.12 -29.97
C CYS A 237 -60.12 -35.57 -30.56
N VAL A 238 -60.16 -34.90 -31.73
CA VAL A 238 -58.98 -34.20 -32.29
C VAL A 238 -58.58 -33.05 -31.37
N LYS A 239 -59.54 -32.22 -30.93
CA LYS A 239 -59.27 -31.07 -30.06
C LYS A 239 -58.68 -31.47 -28.70
N ILE A 240 -59.11 -32.61 -28.13
CA ILE A 240 -58.53 -33.18 -26.90
C ILE A 240 -57.07 -33.56 -27.12
N LYS A 241 -56.74 -34.29 -28.21
CA LYS A 241 -55.36 -34.67 -28.53
C LYS A 241 -54.43 -33.46 -28.73
N GLU A 242 -54.89 -32.44 -29.45
CA GLU A 242 -54.15 -31.18 -29.60
C GLU A 242 -53.85 -30.52 -28.24
N LEU A 243 -54.83 -30.49 -27.33
CA LEU A 243 -54.67 -29.92 -25.98
C LEU A 243 -53.77 -30.78 -25.08
N GLU A 244 -53.79 -32.11 -25.21
CA GLU A 244 -52.87 -33.01 -24.53
C GLU A 244 -51.43 -32.82 -25.01
N GLU A 245 -51.21 -32.73 -26.32
CA GLU A 245 -49.90 -32.44 -26.91
C GLU A 245 -49.38 -31.07 -26.45
N ASP A 246 -50.21 -30.03 -26.51
CA ASP A 246 -49.91 -28.69 -26.00
C ASP A 246 -49.58 -28.71 -24.49
N HIS A 247 -50.34 -29.44 -23.68
CA HIS A 247 -50.08 -29.60 -22.25
C HIS A 247 -48.71 -30.26 -22.01
N THR A 248 -48.37 -31.34 -22.72
CA THR A 248 -47.03 -31.95 -22.56
C THR A 248 -45.91 -31.03 -23.07
N ARG A 249 -46.15 -30.20 -24.10
CA ARG A 249 -45.19 -29.21 -24.58
C ARG A 249 -44.94 -28.14 -23.52
N LEU A 250 -46.01 -27.56 -22.97
CA LEU A 250 -45.96 -26.56 -21.91
C LEU A 250 -45.27 -27.12 -20.66
N GLN A 251 -45.61 -28.34 -20.23
CA GLN A 251 -44.99 -29.02 -19.10
C GLN A 251 -43.46 -29.19 -19.28
N ARG A 252 -43.00 -29.59 -20.48
CA ARG A 252 -41.56 -29.63 -20.80
C ARG A 252 -40.91 -28.26 -20.70
N THR A 253 -41.55 -27.21 -21.24
CA THR A 253 -40.99 -25.84 -21.15
C THR A 253 -40.96 -25.30 -19.72
N THR A 254 -41.98 -25.57 -18.90
CA THR A 254 -42.01 -25.21 -17.48
C THR A 254 -40.89 -25.89 -16.71
N ASN A 255 -40.67 -27.20 -16.94
CA ASN A 255 -39.57 -27.93 -16.30
C ASN A 255 -38.19 -27.37 -16.68
N ILE A 256 -37.98 -27.04 -17.97
CA ILE A 256 -36.72 -26.40 -18.43
C ILE A 256 -36.53 -25.05 -17.76
N GLN A 257 -37.54 -24.17 -17.77
CA GLN A 257 -37.48 -22.85 -17.14
C GLN A 257 -37.24 -22.95 -15.62
N GLN A 258 -37.86 -23.91 -14.93
CA GLN A 258 -37.63 -24.15 -13.51
C GLN A 258 -36.16 -24.50 -13.22
N THR A 259 -35.56 -25.42 -13.99
CA THR A 259 -34.13 -25.77 -13.82
C THR A 259 -33.19 -24.60 -14.14
N GLN A 260 -33.56 -23.74 -15.09
CA GLN A 260 -32.81 -22.50 -15.38
C GLN A 260 -32.89 -21.53 -14.21
N ILE A 261 -34.09 -21.28 -13.66
CA ILE A 261 -34.30 -20.41 -12.49
C ILE A 261 -33.47 -20.90 -11.29
N GLU A 262 -33.44 -22.21 -11.04
CA GLU A 262 -32.63 -22.80 -9.96
C GLU A 262 -31.13 -22.61 -10.21
N LYS A 263 -30.65 -22.80 -11.44
CA LYS A 263 -29.25 -22.55 -11.83
C LYS A 263 -28.87 -21.08 -11.63
N HIS A 264 -29.68 -20.14 -12.08
CA HIS A 264 -29.41 -18.70 -11.92
C HIS A 264 -29.46 -18.28 -10.45
N LYS A 265 -30.37 -18.84 -9.63
CA LYS A 265 -30.38 -18.64 -8.17
C LYS A 265 -29.08 -19.13 -7.51
N ALA A 266 -28.61 -20.34 -7.84
CA ALA A 266 -27.35 -20.85 -7.30
C ALA A 266 -26.14 -19.97 -7.66
N LEU A 267 -26.06 -19.49 -8.92
CA LEU A 267 -25.02 -18.55 -9.35
C LEU A 267 -25.10 -17.19 -8.64
N ALA A 268 -26.30 -16.67 -8.40
CA ALA A 268 -26.53 -15.45 -7.63
C ALA A 268 -26.12 -15.62 -6.15
N GLU A 269 -26.43 -16.76 -5.53
CA GLU A 269 -25.99 -17.06 -4.17
C GLU A 269 -24.47 -17.21 -4.04
N ASP A 270 -23.81 -17.90 -4.98
CA ASP A 270 -22.36 -18.11 -4.92
C ASP A 270 -21.56 -16.84 -5.22
N SER A 271 -22.05 -16.00 -6.14
CA SER A 271 -21.49 -14.66 -6.34
C SER A 271 -21.71 -13.75 -5.12
N SER A 272 -22.89 -13.81 -4.48
CA SER A 272 -23.17 -13.11 -3.23
C SER A 272 -22.21 -13.53 -2.10
N LYS A 273 -22.05 -14.84 -1.86
CA LYS A 273 -21.08 -15.39 -0.87
C LYS A 273 -19.65 -14.91 -1.16
N LYS A 274 -19.26 -14.82 -2.44
CA LYS A 274 -17.94 -14.30 -2.85
C LYS A 274 -17.79 -12.81 -2.56
N CYS A 275 -18.83 -12.01 -2.81
CA CYS A 275 -18.85 -10.59 -2.46
C CYS A 275 -18.72 -10.39 -0.94
N ASP A 276 -19.46 -11.14 -0.12
CA ASP A 276 -19.34 -11.09 1.34
C ASP A 276 -17.93 -11.48 1.83
N ALA A 277 -17.34 -12.53 1.27
CA ALA A 277 -15.97 -12.94 1.60
C ALA A 277 -14.93 -11.86 1.24
N LEU A 278 -15.05 -11.22 0.07
CA LEU A 278 -14.20 -10.11 -0.33
C LEU A 278 -14.43 -8.87 0.56
N GLN A 279 -15.67 -8.56 0.93
CA GLN A 279 -16.01 -7.46 1.83
C GLN A 279 -15.40 -7.66 3.23
N LEU A 280 -15.38 -8.89 3.74
CA LEU A 280 -14.68 -9.25 4.98
C LEU A 280 -13.16 -9.10 4.83
N GLN A 281 -12.57 -9.53 3.71
CA GLN A 281 -11.13 -9.37 3.45
C GLN A 281 -10.73 -7.88 3.36
N VAL A 282 -11.48 -7.07 2.63
CA VAL A 282 -11.29 -5.60 2.57
C VAL A 282 -11.42 -4.97 3.95
N SER A 283 -12.38 -5.42 4.76
CA SER A 283 -12.55 -4.96 6.14
C SER A 283 -11.41 -5.37 7.07
N ALA A 284 -10.76 -6.51 6.82
CA ALA A 284 -9.57 -6.96 7.56
C ALA A 284 -8.32 -6.16 7.16
N LEU A 285 -8.06 -6.02 5.85
CA LEU A 285 -6.92 -5.26 5.32
C LEU A 285 -6.99 -3.77 5.73
N ASN A 286 -8.17 -3.16 5.74
CA ASN A 286 -8.34 -1.79 6.24
C ASN A 286 -7.97 -1.62 7.72
N LYS A 287 -8.22 -2.64 8.57
CA LYS A 287 -7.79 -2.63 9.98
C LYS A 287 -6.27 -2.75 10.08
N GLU A 288 -5.67 -3.66 9.32
CA GLU A 288 -4.22 -3.84 9.27
C GLU A 288 -3.50 -2.55 8.80
N ILE A 289 -4.03 -1.86 7.79
CA ILE A 289 -3.51 -0.57 7.32
C ILE A 289 -3.55 0.50 8.43
N GLU A 290 -4.66 0.63 9.16
CA GLU A 290 -4.75 1.60 10.27
C GLU A 290 -3.86 1.22 11.46
N ASP A 291 -3.65 -0.07 11.72
CA ASP A 291 -2.73 -0.55 12.76
C ASP A 291 -1.26 -0.33 12.38
N LEU A 292 -0.87 -0.60 11.13
CA LEU A 292 0.45 -0.27 10.58
C LEU A 292 0.71 1.23 10.61
N LYS A 293 -0.27 2.05 10.24
CA LYS A 293 -0.22 3.52 10.27
C LYS A 293 -0.10 4.08 11.69
N ARG A 294 -0.74 3.43 12.69
CA ARG A 294 -0.55 3.76 14.11
C ARG A 294 0.86 3.40 14.59
N SER A 295 1.34 2.21 14.23
CA SER A 295 2.70 1.74 14.52
C SER A 295 3.76 2.67 13.90
N GLN A 296 3.59 3.07 12.63
CA GLN A 296 4.46 4.02 11.94
C GLN A 296 4.54 5.37 12.66
N LYS A 297 3.40 5.93 13.11
CA LYS A 297 3.38 7.19 13.90
C LYS A 297 4.11 7.04 15.23
N GLN A 298 3.94 5.91 15.93
CA GLN A 298 4.66 5.63 17.16
C GLN A 298 6.17 5.50 16.91
N ALA A 299 6.58 4.76 15.89
CA ALA A 299 7.97 4.60 15.49
C ALA A 299 8.61 5.94 15.09
N ALA A 300 7.91 6.80 14.34
CA ALA A 300 8.37 8.14 13.99
C ALA A 300 8.57 9.05 15.22
N GLY A 301 7.67 8.99 16.21
CA GLY A 301 7.83 9.71 17.48
C GLY A 301 9.04 9.22 18.30
N VAL A 302 9.27 7.90 18.33
CA VAL A 302 10.46 7.31 18.96
C VAL A 302 11.74 7.72 18.20
N HIS A 303 11.73 7.69 16.87
CA HIS A 303 12.85 8.12 16.03
C HIS A 303 13.22 9.59 16.31
N SER A 304 12.25 10.50 16.25
CA SER A 304 12.46 11.92 16.55
C SER A 304 13.03 12.14 17.96
N THR A 305 12.57 11.38 18.95
CA THR A 305 13.12 11.42 20.31
C THR A 305 14.57 10.92 20.39
N ALA A 306 14.91 9.87 19.63
CA ALA A 306 16.26 9.34 19.56
C ALA A 306 17.21 10.29 18.81
N GLU A 307 16.74 10.93 17.75
CA GLU A 307 17.45 11.92 16.94
C GLU A 307 17.81 13.17 17.76
N VAL A 308 16.88 13.71 18.56
CA VAL A 308 17.16 14.82 19.48
C VAL A 308 18.24 14.44 20.51
N ARG A 309 18.19 13.21 21.05
CA ARG A 309 19.23 12.72 21.98
C ARG A 309 20.59 12.54 21.31
N LEU A 310 20.60 12.06 20.06
CA LEU A 310 21.81 11.90 19.27
C LEU A 310 22.44 13.27 18.97
N ASN A 311 21.66 14.24 18.53
CA ASN A 311 22.14 15.60 18.23
C ASN A 311 22.74 16.24 19.48
N ARG A 312 22.09 16.13 20.65
CA ARG A 312 22.66 16.63 21.92
C ARG A 312 23.98 15.94 22.27
N ALA A 313 24.10 14.64 22.06
CA ALA A 313 25.35 13.91 22.29
C ALA A 313 26.47 14.31 21.30
N LEU A 314 26.12 14.64 20.05
CA LEU A 314 27.07 15.16 19.06
C LEU A 314 27.56 16.57 19.46
N GLU A 315 26.65 17.47 19.87
CA GLU A 315 26.99 18.79 20.40
C GLU A 315 27.90 18.70 21.64
N GLU A 316 27.60 17.80 22.58
CA GLU A 316 28.45 17.53 23.76
C GLU A 316 29.86 17.07 23.34
N VAL A 317 29.98 16.20 22.33
CA VAL A 317 31.27 15.74 21.78
C VAL A 317 32.05 16.87 21.09
N GLU A 318 31.39 17.71 20.30
CA GLU A 318 32.02 18.87 19.64
C GLU A 318 32.50 19.92 20.65
N TRP A 319 31.71 20.17 21.71
CA TRP A 319 32.10 21.02 22.82
C TRP A 319 33.33 20.46 23.55
N LEU A 320 33.32 19.18 23.94
CA LEU A 320 34.47 18.52 24.61
C LEU A 320 35.73 18.56 23.74
N LYS A 321 35.60 18.30 22.43
CA LYS A 321 36.71 18.39 21.47
C LYS A 321 37.29 19.80 21.39
N THR A 322 36.43 20.82 21.42
CA THR A 322 36.83 22.23 21.41
C THR A 322 37.55 22.62 22.71
N GLN A 323 37.03 22.20 23.87
CA GLN A 323 37.69 22.41 25.17
C GLN A 323 39.05 21.70 25.26
N LEU A 324 39.15 20.46 24.76
CA LEU A 324 40.41 19.73 24.70
C LEU A 324 41.45 20.44 23.83
N ASN A 325 41.04 20.95 22.66
CA ASN A 325 41.93 21.72 21.79
C ASN A 325 42.37 23.04 22.43
N LYS A 326 41.45 23.75 23.10
CA LYS A 326 41.76 24.96 23.87
C LYS A 326 42.77 24.67 24.99
N SER A 327 42.56 23.60 25.76
CA SER A 327 43.48 23.16 26.82
C SER A 327 44.87 22.81 26.27
N LYS A 328 44.94 22.06 25.17
CA LYS A 328 46.22 21.75 24.48
C LYS A 328 46.94 23.01 24.01
N GLN A 329 46.22 23.97 23.44
CA GLN A 329 46.79 25.23 22.97
C GLN A 329 47.31 26.07 24.15
N MET A 330 46.51 26.29 25.19
CA MET A 330 46.95 26.99 26.41
C MET A 330 48.19 26.33 27.06
N ASN A 331 48.26 25.00 27.07
CA ASN A 331 49.44 24.30 27.60
C ASN A 331 50.68 24.49 26.72
N LYS A 332 50.52 24.49 25.39
CA LYS A 332 51.61 24.79 24.45
C LYS A 332 52.12 26.23 24.62
N ASP A 333 51.20 27.19 24.73
CA ASP A 333 51.53 28.60 24.89
C ASP A 333 52.23 28.84 26.23
N LYS A 334 51.75 28.22 27.32
CA LYS A 334 52.42 28.26 28.63
C LYS A 334 53.83 27.67 28.61
N ILE A 335 54.04 26.55 27.92
CA ILE A 335 55.40 25.96 27.74
C ILE A 335 56.31 26.92 26.97
N SER A 336 55.78 27.65 25.97
CA SER A 336 56.53 28.68 25.23
C SER A 336 56.89 29.87 26.12
N GLU A 337 55.94 30.38 26.91
CA GLU A 337 56.16 31.49 27.85
C GLU A 337 57.17 31.12 28.95
N GLU A 338 57.08 29.91 29.51
CA GLU A 338 58.06 29.38 30.45
C GLU A 338 59.45 29.22 29.81
N HIS A 339 59.52 28.85 28.53
CA HIS A 339 60.78 28.78 27.77
C HIS A 339 61.43 30.16 27.62
N GLU A 340 60.68 31.14 27.12
CA GLU A 340 61.14 32.52 26.92
C GLU A 340 61.52 33.21 28.24
N SER A 341 60.76 32.93 29.31
CA SER A 341 61.06 33.41 30.67
C SER A 341 62.37 32.82 31.19
N ARG A 342 62.57 31.51 31.01
CA ARG A 342 63.82 30.83 31.37
C ARG A 342 65.02 31.36 30.57
N GLU A 343 64.88 31.61 29.27
CA GLU A 343 65.94 32.17 28.44
C GLU A 343 66.31 33.61 28.87
N ARG A 344 65.32 34.45 29.20
CA ARG A 344 65.57 35.79 29.78
C ARG A 344 66.36 35.71 31.08
N LEU A 345 65.95 34.83 32.01
CA LEU A 345 66.66 34.64 33.28
C LEU A 345 68.08 34.10 33.09
N ILE A 346 68.33 33.22 32.12
CA ILE A 346 69.67 32.73 31.78
C ILE A 346 70.55 33.88 31.23
N ALA A 347 70.01 34.71 30.33
CA ALA A 347 70.74 35.85 29.77
C ALA A 347 71.09 36.90 30.84
N GLU A 348 70.17 37.19 31.76
CA GLU A 348 70.40 38.07 32.90
C GLU A 348 71.46 37.48 33.86
N ASN A 349 71.35 36.20 34.22
CA ASN A 349 72.31 35.52 35.10
C ASN A 349 73.73 35.55 34.51
N ASN A 350 73.88 35.27 33.22
CA ASN A 350 75.16 35.38 32.52
C ASN A 350 75.72 36.81 32.54
N THR A 351 74.86 37.82 32.42
CA THR A 351 75.25 39.24 32.49
C THR A 351 75.72 39.62 33.90
N LEU A 352 74.98 39.21 34.94
CA LEU A 352 75.34 39.40 36.34
C LEU A 352 76.65 38.67 36.70
N GLN A 353 76.86 37.45 36.20
CA GLN A 353 78.13 36.73 36.36
C GLN A 353 79.30 37.50 35.72
N LYS A 354 79.11 38.06 34.53
CA LYS A 354 80.13 38.89 33.86
C LYS A 354 80.44 40.16 34.66
N GLN A 355 79.43 40.89 35.11
CA GLN A 355 79.61 42.08 35.96
C GLN A 355 80.33 41.74 37.27
N LYS A 356 79.97 40.63 37.93
CA LYS A 356 80.66 40.11 39.12
C LYS A 356 82.13 39.80 38.83
N ALA A 357 82.45 39.18 37.69
CA ALA A 357 83.82 38.87 37.30
C ALA A 357 84.64 40.15 37.04
N GLU A 358 84.07 41.12 36.34
CA GLU A 358 84.68 42.44 36.09
C GLU A 358 84.95 43.19 37.40
N LEU A 359 84.01 43.18 38.34
CA LEU A 359 84.16 43.79 39.67
C LEU A 359 85.27 43.10 40.49
N ILE A 360 85.35 41.77 40.48
CA ILE A 360 86.43 41.00 41.12
C ILE A 360 87.80 41.37 40.51
N VAL A 361 87.89 41.54 39.19
CA VAL A 361 89.11 42.01 38.52
C VAL A 361 89.44 43.45 38.93
N GLY A 362 88.44 44.32 39.06
CA GLY A 362 88.58 45.68 39.59
C GLY A 362 89.20 45.71 40.99
N PHE A 363 88.62 44.98 41.94
CA PHE A 363 89.16 44.88 43.31
C PHE A 363 90.57 44.29 43.33
N LYS A 364 90.87 43.27 42.52
CA LYS A 364 92.25 42.72 42.39
C LYS A 364 93.25 43.75 41.87
N LYS A 365 92.85 44.65 40.97
CA LYS A 365 93.69 45.77 40.51
C LYS A 365 93.87 46.84 41.60
N GLN A 366 92.80 47.18 42.32
CA GLN A 366 92.86 48.13 43.44
C GLN A 366 93.78 47.65 44.57
N LEU A 367 93.72 46.37 44.94
CA LEU A 367 94.64 45.77 45.92
C LEU A 367 96.10 45.91 45.49
N LYS A 368 96.43 45.56 44.25
CA LYS A 368 97.80 45.75 43.71
C LYS A 368 98.24 47.22 43.70
N LEU A 369 97.33 48.15 43.42
CA LEU A 369 97.63 49.58 43.47
C LEU A 369 97.92 50.04 44.90
N ILE A 370 97.16 49.57 45.90
CA ILE A 370 97.40 49.85 47.32
C ILE A 370 98.79 49.35 47.73
N ASP A 371 99.21 48.15 47.31
CA ASP A 371 100.53 47.60 47.62
C ASP A 371 101.67 48.43 46.99
N ILE A 372 101.49 48.89 45.75
CA ILE A 372 102.44 49.79 45.06
C ILE A 372 102.51 51.14 45.78
N LEU A 373 101.38 51.75 46.13
CA LEU A 373 101.32 53.05 46.82
C LEU A 373 101.93 52.98 48.22
N LYS A 374 101.70 51.88 48.98
CA LYS A 374 102.34 51.65 50.28
C LYS A 374 103.87 51.56 50.14
N ARG A 375 104.37 50.86 49.12
CA ARG A 375 105.80 50.76 48.81
C ARG A 375 106.39 52.12 48.40
N GLN A 376 105.70 52.88 47.55
CA GLN A 376 106.10 54.23 47.15
C GLN A 376 106.13 55.19 48.35
N LYS A 377 105.13 55.14 49.23
CA LYS A 377 105.13 55.90 50.49
C LYS A 377 106.35 55.58 51.35
N MET A 378 106.66 54.30 51.55
CA MET A 378 107.84 53.86 52.30
C MET A 378 109.16 54.39 51.69
N HIS A 379 109.31 54.30 50.36
CA HIS A 379 110.48 54.86 49.67
C HIS A 379 110.58 56.38 49.82
N PHE A 380 109.46 57.09 49.76
CA PHE A 380 109.40 58.54 49.93
C PHE A 380 109.72 58.98 51.37
N GLU A 381 109.19 58.27 52.37
CA GLU A 381 109.50 58.51 53.79
C GLU A 381 110.99 58.25 54.09
N ALA A 382 111.57 57.18 53.53
CA ALA A 382 113.00 56.91 53.63
C ALA A 382 113.87 57.99 52.95
N ALA A 383 113.49 58.42 51.74
CA ALA A 383 114.20 59.50 51.03
C ALA A 383 114.11 60.85 51.77
N LYS A 384 112.95 61.16 52.38
CA LYS A 384 112.77 62.37 53.19
C LYS A 384 113.59 62.32 54.49
N LEU A 385 113.69 61.16 55.13
CA LEU A 385 114.55 60.99 56.31
C LEU A 385 116.02 61.17 55.92
N LEU A 386 116.44 60.63 54.76
CA LEU A 386 117.79 60.81 54.24
C LEU A 386 118.08 62.29 53.95
N SER A 387 117.17 63.04 53.31
CA SER A 387 117.37 64.47 53.05
C SER A 387 117.46 65.31 54.34
N PHE A 388 116.72 64.94 55.40
CA PHE A 388 116.91 65.57 56.72
C PHE A 388 118.32 65.32 57.27
N THR A 389 118.81 64.08 57.21
CA THR A 389 120.19 63.77 57.65
C THR A 389 121.25 64.47 56.81
N GLU A 390 121.01 64.68 55.52
CA GLU A 390 121.90 65.43 54.62
C GLU A 390 121.90 66.94 54.96
N GLU A 391 120.74 67.54 55.20
CA GLU A 391 120.63 68.92 55.68
C GLU A 391 121.29 69.14 57.05
N GLU A 392 121.13 68.22 58.00
CA GLU A 392 121.78 68.29 59.31
C GLU A 392 123.31 68.15 59.20
N PHE A 393 123.79 67.24 58.35
CA PHE A 393 125.21 67.07 58.05
C PHE A 393 125.81 68.32 57.40
N MET A 394 125.12 68.93 56.43
CA MET A 394 125.56 70.19 55.81
C MET A 394 125.59 71.35 56.82
N LYS A 395 124.60 71.48 57.70
CA LYS A 395 124.61 72.48 58.80
C LYS A 395 125.80 72.28 59.75
N ALA A 396 126.15 71.03 60.06
CA ALA A 396 127.32 70.72 60.88
C ALA A 396 128.66 71.06 60.19
N LEU A 397 128.72 70.99 58.85
CA LEU A 397 129.88 71.46 58.09
C LEU A 397 129.98 73.00 58.04
N ASP A 398 128.85 73.71 57.90
CA ASP A 398 128.83 75.18 57.89
C ASP A 398 129.18 75.78 59.26
N TRP A 399 128.92 75.08 60.37
CA TRP A 399 129.43 75.46 61.70
C TRP A 399 130.98 75.44 61.80
N GLY A 400 131.68 74.86 60.82
CA GLY A 400 133.13 74.95 60.68
C GLY A 400 133.64 76.25 60.04
N LYS A 401 132.76 77.16 59.62
CA LYS A 401 133.12 78.47 59.05
C LYS A 401 132.66 79.61 59.95
N LEU A 402 133.57 80.02 60.85
CA LEU A 402 133.56 81.33 61.51
C LEU A 402 133.66 82.47 60.48
#